data_AF-A0A2D0S597-F1
#
_entry.id   AF-A0A2D0S597-F1
#
_cell.length_a   1.000
_cell.length_b   1.000
_cell.length_c   1.000
_cell.angle_alpha   90.00
_cell.angle_beta   90.00
_cell.angle_gamma   90.00
#
_symmetry.space_group_name_H-M   'P 1'
#
loop_
_entity.id
_entity.type
_entity.pdbx_description
1 polymer ?
#
loop_
_entity_poly.entity_id
_entity_poly.type
_entity_poly.pdbx_seq_one_letter_code
_entity_poly.pdbx_strand_id
1 'polypeptide(L)'
;MANDLVIRALKANSKSLNLSSRNITELSKCFAKLTRVLGLRLNNNRLTTLPLGLQGMRQLTELNLGNNAFEEVPPVLKHLHSLKKLYLFRNQISTLHPEVLEGLSNLIVLNLNSNKIKTIPTAIKSLLNLERFSIADNQLQEIPAELGLVSKLTEMNLTRNKLSEIPQELYKLTHLRKLSLARNSLRELPEGILGWKNLKMLDVAGNHLSMFPVDFHVLELEELYFEGNNLVRFELLTSAQEEEVLSLKEHAARFILKEHLNKSPVASRASLLLPDIETMLSRFGRCAICFEPFLTTWVECVQFINLRKDMGIKNSQNIPVRVLLCSYSCFNKSGHSYYSVAKVKP
;
A
#
# COMPACT_ATOMS: atom_id res chain seq x y z
N MET A 1 -27.13 7.23 -34.07
CA MET A 1 -25.72 7.63 -33.88
C MET A 1 -24.85 6.52 -33.29
N ALA A 2 -25.01 6.09 -32.02
CA ALA A 2 -24.18 5.01 -31.45
C ALA A 2 -24.38 3.65 -32.18
N ASN A 3 -25.63 3.31 -32.52
CA ASN A 3 -25.94 2.08 -33.27
C ASN A 3 -25.31 2.05 -34.68
N ASP A 4 -25.25 3.19 -35.38
CA ASP A 4 -24.66 3.27 -36.73
C ASP A 4 -23.16 3.00 -36.69
N LEU A 5 -22.48 3.46 -35.64
CA LEU A 5 -21.06 3.21 -35.42
C LEU A 5 -20.78 1.75 -35.04
N VAL A 6 -21.67 1.12 -34.28
CA VAL A 6 -21.61 -0.33 -34.02
C VAL A 6 -21.77 -1.12 -35.32
N ILE A 7 -22.74 -0.74 -36.16
CA ILE A 7 -22.96 -1.38 -37.47
C ILE A 7 -21.72 -1.19 -38.37
N ARG A 8 -21.14 0.01 -38.41
CA ARG A 8 -19.89 0.27 -39.16
C ARG A 8 -18.72 -0.54 -38.61
N ALA A 9 -18.56 -0.63 -37.29
CA ALA A 9 -17.50 -1.41 -36.65
C ALA A 9 -17.64 -2.91 -36.94
N LEU A 10 -18.88 -3.43 -36.95
CA LEU A 10 -19.18 -4.81 -37.36
C LEU A 10 -18.79 -5.06 -38.81
N LYS A 11 -19.16 -4.15 -39.73
CA LYS A 11 -18.80 -4.26 -41.15
C LYS A 11 -17.29 -4.16 -41.39
N ALA A 12 -16.59 -3.35 -40.59
CA ALA A 12 -15.16 -3.09 -40.75
C ALA A 12 -14.24 -4.05 -39.98
N ASN A 13 -14.77 -5.06 -39.26
CA ASN A 13 -13.98 -5.98 -38.42
C ASN A 13 -12.99 -5.24 -37.48
N SER A 14 -13.41 -4.12 -36.90
CA SER A 14 -12.51 -3.25 -36.16
C SER A 14 -11.99 -3.90 -34.88
N LYS A 15 -10.66 -3.87 -34.67
CA LYS A 15 -10.02 -4.34 -33.43
C LYS A 15 -10.19 -3.37 -32.26
N SER A 16 -10.46 -2.10 -32.54
CA SER A 16 -10.75 -1.10 -31.51
C SER A 16 -11.93 -0.23 -31.92
N LEU A 17 -12.75 0.15 -30.93
CA LEU A 17 -13.92 0.99 -31.11
C LEU A 17 -13.86 2.16 -30.12
N ASN A 18 -13.89 3.38 -30.65
CA ASN A 18 -13.93 4.61 -29.86
C ASN A 18 -15.31 5.26 -29.96
N LEU A 19 -15.99 5.35 -28.83
CA LEU A 19 -17.29 5.97 -28.62
C LEU A 19 -17.25 7.05 -27.52
N SER A 20 -16.07 7.63 -27.28
CA SER A 20 -15.88 8.64 -26.25
C SER A 20 -16.60 9.95 -26.59
N SER A 21 -17.07 10.68 -25.58
CA SER A 21 -17.63 12.04 -25.74
C SER A 21 -18.84 12.11 -26.67
N ARG A 22 -19.77 11.14 -26.59
CA ARG A 22 -20.93 11.03 -27.48
C ARG A 22 -22.28 11.18 -26.78
N ASN A 23 -22.28 11.61 -25.51
CA ASN A 23 -23.49 11.77 -24.70
C ASN A 23 -24.33 10.49 -24.62
N ILE A 24 -23.69 9.32 -24.66
CA ILE A 24 -24.37 8.02 -24.64
C ILE A 24 -24.89 7.77 -23.22
N THR A 25 -26.20 7.54 -23.10
CA THR A 25 -26.87 7.19 -21.83
C THR A 25 -27.00 5.68 -21.64
N GLU A 26 -27.16 4.95 -22.74
CA GLU A 26 -27.30 3.49 -22.74
C GLU A 26 -26.59 2.84 -23.95
N LEU A 27 -26.09 1.63 -23.76
CA LEU A 27 -25.57 0.80 -24.85
C LEU A 27 -26.63 -0.19 -25.29
N SER A 28 -26.86 -0.26 -26.60
CA SER A 28 -27.83 -1.19 -27.17
C SER A 28 -27.38 -2.65 -27.03
N LYS A 29 -28.35 -3.57 -27.03
CA LYS A 29 -28.09 -5.03 -26.95
C LYS A 29 -27.21 -5.54 -28.09
N CYS A 30 -27.17 -4.85 -29.23
CA CYS A 30 -26.38 -5.24 -30.40
C CYS A 30 -24.87 -5.16 -30.18
N PHE A 31 -24.39 -4.49 -29.12
CA PHE A 31 -22.96 -4.48 -28.75
C PHE A 31 -22.40 -5.88 -28.50
N ALA A 32 -23.23 -6.83 -28.08
CA ALA A 32 -22.85 -8.24 -27.91
C ALA A 32 -22.27 -8.88 -29.19
N LYS A 33 -22.60 -8.35 -30.37
CA LYS A 33 -22.13 -8.85 -31.66
C LYS A 33 -20.67 -8.48 -31.95
N LEU A 34 -20.09 -7.53 -31.21
CA LEU A 34 -18.71 -7.05 -31.39
C LEU A 34 -17.68 -7.99 -30.76
N THR A 35 -17.73 -9.28 -31.07
CA THR A 35 -16.93 -10.33 -30.42
C THR A 35 -15.42 -10.25 -30.71
N ARG A 36 -15.01 -9.51 -31.76
CA ARG A 36 -13.61 -9.37 -32.20
C ARG A 36 -12.92 -8.11 -31.70
N VAL A 37 -13.63 -7.23 -30.98
CA VAL A 37 -13.07 -5.97 -30.49
C VAL A 37 -12.14 -6.25 -29.32
N LEU A 38 -10.91 -5.77 -29.42
CA LEU A 38 -9.85 -5.87 -28.40
C LEU A 38 -9.83 -4.63 -27.49
N GLY A 39 -10.25 -3.47 -27.97
CA GLY A 39 -10.24 -2.23 -27.19
C GLY A 39 -11.51 -1.41 -27.38
N LEU A 40 -12.20 -1.09 -26.28
CA LEU A 40 -13.45 -0.33 -26.29
C LEU A 40 -13.31 0.92 -25.40
N ARG A 41 -13.45 2.10 -26.01
CA ARG A 41 -13.43 3.38 -25.31
C ARG A 41 -14.83 3.99 -25.27
N LEU A 42 -15.33 4.16 -24.06
CA LEU A 42 -16.67 4.66 -23.72
C LEU A 42 -16.60 5.85 -22.75
N ASN A 43 -15.42 6.45 -22.56
CA ASN A 43 -15.23 7.52 -21.60
C ASN A 43 -15.91 8.83 -22.01
N ASN A 44 -16.19 9.69 -21.04
CA ASN A 44 -16.90 10.97 -21.23
C ASN A 44 -18.30 10.77 -21.81
N ASN A 45 -19.08 9.85 -21.25
CA ASN A 45 -20.49 9.64 -21.61
C ASN A 45 -21.36 9.79 -20.35
N ARG A 46 -22.61 9.34 -20.40
CA ARG A 46 -23.56 9.38 -19.28
C ARG A 46 -24.06 7.97 -18.93
N LEU A 47 -23.21 6.96 -19.12
CA LEU A 47 -23.55 5.57 -18.84
C LEU A 47 -23.68 5.35 -17.34
N THR A 48 -24.75 4.68 -16.93
CA THR A 48 -24.97 4.22 -15.55
C THR A 48 -24.83 2.71 -15.43
N THR A 49 -25.03 1.97 -16.52
CA THR A 49 -24.99 0.50 -16.57
C THR A 49 -24.38 0.00 -17.88
N LEU A 50 -24.06 -1.30 -17.93
CA LEU A 50 -23.64 -1.99 -19.14
C LEU A 50 -24.64 -3.13 -19.44
N PRO A 51 -24.98 -3.38 -20.72
CA PRO A 51 -25.91 -4.43 -21.08
C PRO A 51 -25.30 -5.82 -20.84
N LEU A 52 -26.11 -6.79 -20.41
CA LEU A 52 -25.69 -8.18 -20.19
C LEU A 52 -24.98 -8.80 -21.40
N GLY A 53 -25.36 -8.39 -22.61
CA GLY A 53 -24.73 -8.85 -23.85
C GLY A 53 -23.22 -8.58 -23.95
N LEU A 54 -22.68 -7.65 -23.16
CA LEU A 54 -21.24 -7.36 -23.13
C LEU A 54 -20.40 -8.59 -22.73
N GLN A 55 -20.98 -9.54 -21.99
CA GLN A 55 -20.32 -10.81 -21.63
C GLN A 55 -19.80 -11.62 -22.84
N GLY A 56 -20.35 -11.37 -24.04
CA GLY A 56 -19.90 -12.01 -25.29
C GLY A 56 -18.56 -11.47 -25.83
N MET A 57 -18.07 -10.33 -25.34
CA MET A 57 -16.83 -9.69 -25.81
C MET A 57 -15.58 -10.33 -25.20
N ARG A 58 -15.42 -11.64 -25.37
CA ARG A 58 -14.37 -12.46 -24.72
C ARG A 58 -12.95 -12.11 -25.15
N GLN A 59 -12.75 -11.35 -26.23
CA GLN A 59 -11.44 -10.90 -26.69
C GLN A 59 -11.07 -9.50 -26.21
N LEU A 60 -11.95 -8.83 -25.46
CA LEU A 60 -11.71 -7.46 -25.01
C LEU A 60 -10.55 -7.43 -24.01
N THR A 61 -9.52 -6.67 -24.35
CA THR A 61 -8.29 -6.48 -23.56
C THR A 61 -8.19 -5.12 -22.91
N GLU A 62 -8.83 -4.09 -23.47
CA GLU A 62 -8.83 -2.73 -22.95
C GLU A 62 -10.26 -2.17 -22.93
N LEU A 63 -10.70 -1.72 -21.76
CA LEU A 63 -12.00 -1.10 -21.57
C LEU A 63 -11.85 0.21 -20.80
N ASN A 64 -12.27 1.31 -21.41
CA ASN A 64 -12.27 2.63 -20.77
C ASN A 64 -13.70 3.14 -20.58
N LEU A 65 -14.12 3.22 -19.31
CA LEU A 65 -15.43 3.67 -18.85
C LEU A 65 -15.31 4.95 -18.00
N GLY A 66 -14.15 5.63 -18.03
CA GLY A 66 -13.92 6.81 -17.18
C GLY A 66 -14.84 7.98 -17.53
N ASN A 67 -15.12 8.85 -16.56
CA ASN A 67 -16.01 10.00 -16.71
C ASN A 67 -17.40 9.60 -17.26
N ASN A 68 -18.09 8.77 -16.48
CA ASN A 68 -19.47 8.34 -16.68
C ASN A 68 -20.24 8.50 -15.34
N ALA A 69 -21.37 7.83 -15.16
CA ALA A 69 -22.20 7.89 -13.96
C ALA A 69 -22.41 6.53 -13.30
N PHE A 70 -21.42 5.62 -13.35
CA PHE A 70 -21.49 4.32 -12.67
C PHE A 70 -21.44 4.50 -11.15
N GLU A 71 -22.39 3.91 -10.42
CA GLU A 71 -22.44 3.90 -8.95
C GLU A 71 -21.78 2.65 -8.33
N GLU A 72 -21.59 1.61 -9.15
CA GLU A 72 -20.87 0.39 -8.80
C GLU A 72 -20.04 -0.07 -10.00
N VAL A 73 -19.05 -0.94 -9.75
CA VAL A 73 -18.38 -1.62 -10.86
C VAL A 73 -19.37 -2.58 -11.53
N PRO A 74 -19.64 -2.45 -12.85
CA PRO A 74 -20.69 -3.22 -13.50
C PRO A 74 -20.48 -4.74 -13.37
N PRO A 75 -21.46 -5.51 -12.83
CA PRO A 75 -21.30 -6.95 -12.59
C PRO A 75 -20.95 -7.76 -13.84
N VAL A 76 -21.39 -7.33 -15.03
CA VAL A 76 -21.09 -7.99 -16.31
C VAL A 76 -19.59 -8.11 -16.60
N LEU A 77 -18.75 -7.26 -15.99
CA LEU A 77 -17.30 -7.30 -16.18
C LEU A 77 -16.67 -8.59 -15.66
N LYS A 78 -17.32 -9.32 -14.75
CA LYS A 78 -16.81 -10.61 -14.23
C LYS A 78 -16.61 -11.67 -15.31
N HIS A 79 -17.25 -11.52 -16.47
CA HIS A 79 -17.14 -12.44 -17.61
C HIS A 79 -16.05 -12.05 -18.62
N LEU A 80 -15.42 -10.89 -18.45
CA LEU A 80 -14.41 -10.38 -19.40
C LEU A 80 -13.00 -10.83 -19.00
N HIS A 81 -12.79 -12.15 -18.96
CA HIS A 81 -11.55 -12.76 -18.46
C HIS A 81 -10.28 -12.36 -19.24
N SER A 82 -10.39 -11.90 -20.48
CA SER A 82 -9.26 -11.43 -21.30
C SER A 82 -8.83 -9.98 -21.00
N LEU A 83 -9.56 -9.28 -20.13
CA LEU A 83 -9.33 -7.87 -19.89
C LEU A 83 -8.00 -7.64 -19.16
N LYS A 84 -7.15 -6.80 -19.76
CA LYS A 84 -5.83 -6.43 -19.24
C LYS A 84 -5.81 -5.01 -18.68
N LYS A 85 -6.66 -4.12 -19.20
CA LYS A 85 -6.70 -2.71 -18.80
C LYS A 85 -8.14 -2.28 -18.58
N LEU A 86 -8.42 -1.81 -17.38
CA LEU A 86 -9.73 -1.29 -16.99
C LEU A 86 -9.58 0.11 -16.39
N TYR A 87 -10.24 1.08 -17.02
CA TYR A 87 -10.28 2.46 -16.57
C TYR A 87 -11.72 2.82 -16.19
N LEU A 88 -11.90 3.21 -14.93
CA LEU A 88 -13.18 3.54 -14.30
C LEU A 88 -13.11 4.88 -13.55
N PHE A 89 -12.09 5.69 -13.85
CA PHE A 89 -11.86 6.97 -13.17
C PHE A 89 -13.02 7.96 -13.33
N ARG A 90 -13.22 8.87 -12.38
CA ARG A 90 -14.28 9.91 -12.43
C ARG A 90 -15.66 9.31 -12.67
N ASN A 91 -16.05 8.35 -11.83
CA ASN A 91 -17.43 7.85 -11.76
C ASN A 91 -17.98 8.15 -10.35
N GLN A 92 -19.07 7.49 -9.97
CA GLN A 92 -19.67 7.60 -8.64
C GLN A 92 -19.56 6.28 -7.87
N ILE A 93 -18.58 5.43 -8.22
CA ILE A 93 -18.48 4.06 -7.75
C ILE A 93 -18.25 4.06 -6.24
N SER A 94 -19.19 3.51 -5.47
CA SER A 94 -19.02 3.24 -4.04
C SER A 94 -18.78 1.77 -3.74
N THR A 95 -19.18 0.88 -4.64
CA THR A 95 -19.18 -0.57 -4.43
C THR A 95 -18.31 -1.28 -5.45
N LEU A 96 -17.41 -2.13 -4.94
CA LEU A 96 -16.56 -3.03 -5.72
C LEU A 96 -16.90 -4.48 -5.36
N HIS A 97 -17.69 -5.14 -6.21
CA HIS A 97 -18.17 -6.50 -5.96
C HIS A 97 -17.02 -7.52 -6.06
N PRO A 98 -16.84 -8.42 -5.06
CA PRO A 98 -15.76 -9.41 -5.04
C PRO A 98 -15.70 -10.28 -6.31
N GLU A 99 -16.85 -10.78 -6.77
CA GLU A 99 -16.98 -11.62 -7.96
C GLU A 99 -16.46 -10.96 -9.25
N VAL A 100 -16.48 -9.63 -9.33
CA VAL A 100 -15.93 -8.91 -10.50
C VAL A 100 -14.41 -8.95 -10.47
N LEU A 101 -13.78 -8.78 -9.31
CA LEU A 101 -12.32 -8.87 -9.21
C LEU A 101 -11.83 -10.29 -9.47
N GLU A 102 -12.55 -11.30 -8.97
CA GLU A 102 -12.24 -12.71 -9.22
C GLU A 102 -12.28 -13.07 -10.71
N GLY A 103 -13.23 -12.51 -11.45
CA GLY A 103 -13.34 -12.70 -12.90
C GLY A 103 -12.24 -12.03 -13.74
N LEU A 104 -11.48 -11.10 -13.17
CA LEU A 104 -10.53 -10.23 -13.86
C LEU A 104 -9.06 -10.58 -13.59
N SER A 105 -8.73 -11.86 -13.41
CA SER A 105 -7.38 -12.33 -13.04
C SER A 105 -6.25 -11.96 -14.02
N ASN A 106 -6.57 -11.60 -15.27
CA ASN A 106 -5.60 -11.15 -16.28
C ASN A 106 -5.37 -9.62 -16.30
N LEU A 107 -5.96 -8.87 -15.37
CA LEU A 107 -5.80 -7.42 -15.32
C LEU A 107 -4.35 -7.04 -14.99
N ILE A 108 -3.83 -6.07 -15.74
CA ILE A 108 -2.49 -5.49 -15.60
C ILE A 108 -2.61 -4.04 -15.08
N VAL A 109 -3.63 -3.30 -15.52
CA VAL A 109 -3.88 -1.92 -15.13
C VAL A 109 -5.31 -1.74 -14.65
N LEU A 110 -5.47 -1.29 -13.41
CA LEU A 110 -6.75 -0.91 -12.81
C LEU A 110 -6.70 0.55 -12.35
N ASN A 111 -7.58 1.39 -12.91
CA ASN A 111 -7.71 2.78 -12.50
C ASN A 111 -9.14 3.08 -12.03
N LEU A 112 -9.27 3.35 -10.73
CA LEU A 112 -10.49 3.67 -10.00
C LEU A 112 -10.49 5.09 -9.43
N ASN A 113 -9.62 5.97 -9.94
CA ASN A 113 -9.44 7.31 -9.36
C ASN A 113 -10.72 8.15 -9.36
N SER A 114 -10.87 9.06 -8.41
CA SER A 114 -11.98 10.02 -8.36
C SER A 114 -13.35 9.31 -8.35
N ASN A 115 -13.56 8.45 -7.36
CA ASN A 115 -14.81 7.72 -7.11
C ASN A 115 -15.25 7.93 -5.65
N LYS A 116 -16.18 7.11 -5.15
CA LYS A 116 -16.71 7.15 -3.78
C LYS A 116 -16.38 5.87 -3.00
N ILE A 117 -15.31 5.17 -3.38
CA ILE A 117 -14.97 3.84 -2.83
C ILE A 117 -14.47 4.00 -1.39
N LYS A 118 -15.02 3.21 -0.48
CA LYS A 118 -14.66 3.21 0.95
C LYS A 118 -13.83 2.01 1.38
N THR A 119 -13.97 0.88 0.70
CA THR A 119 -13.30 -0.38 1.01
C THR A 119 -12.89 -1.09 -0.28
N ILE A 120 -11.79 -1.85 -0.22
CA ILE A 120 -11.38 -2.78 -1.27
C ILE A 120 -11.67 -4.19 -0.74
N PRO A 121 -12.42 -5.04 -1.45
CA PRO A 121 -12.69 -6.39 -0.99
C PRO A 121 -11.42 -7.25 -1.01
N THR A 122 -11.36 -8.25 -0.13
CA THR A 122 -10.24 -9.20 -0.03
C THR A 122 -9.99 -9.98 -1.32
N ALA A 123 -10.99 -10.07 -2.20
CA ALA A 123 -10.88 -10.60 -3.57
C ALA A 123 -9.85 -9.89 -4.46
N ILE A 124 -9.30 -8.74 -4.04
CA ILE A 124 -8.19 -8.08 -4.75
C ILE A 124 -6.97 -8.99 -4.96
N LYS A 125 -6.76 -9.99 -4.08
CA LYS A 125 -5.71 -11.02 -4.25
C LYS A 125 -5.83 -11.82 -5.55
N SER A 126 -7.01 -11.86 -6.16
CA SER A 126 -7.25 -12.60 -7.41
C SER A 126 -6.62 -11.91 -8.63
N LEU A 127 -6.23 -10.64 -8.53
CA LEU A 127 -5.62 -9.88 -9.62
C LEU A 127 -4.11 -10.16 -9.76
N LEU A 128 -3.73 -11.44 -9.89
CA LEU A 128 -2.34 -11.91 -9.84
C LEU A 128 -1.40 -11.31 -10.92
N ASN A 129 -1.95 -10.68 -11.96
CA ASN A 129 -1.20 -10.03 -13.03
C ASN A 129 -1.14 -8.50 -12.92
N LEU A 130 -1.71 -7.92 -11.85
CA LEU A 130 -1.84 -6.48 -11.72
C LEU A 130 -0.47 -5.84 -11.47
N GLU A 131 -0.09 -4.92 -12.35
CA GLU A 131 1.18 -4.19 -12.27
C GLU A 131 0.97 -2.74 -11.83
N ARG A 132 -0.17 -2.13 -12.23
CA ARG A 132 -0.50 -0.74 -11.91
C ARG A 132 -1.89 -0.66 -11.30
N PHE A 133 -1.95 -0.16 -10.06
CA PHE A 133 -3.19 0.05 -9.33
C PHE A 133 -3.31 1.50 -8.88
N SER A 134 -4.40 2.16 -9.24
CA SER A 134 -4.66 3.54 -8.86
C SER A 134 -6.09 3.69 -8.36
N ILE A 135 -6.25 4.19 -7.13
CA ILE A 135 -7.54 4.48 -6.48
C ILE A 135 -7.46 5.83 -5.74
N ALA A 136 -6.73 6.78 -6.32
CA ALA A 136 -6.58 8.12 -5.78
C ALA A 136 -7.91 8.88 -5.75
N ASP A 137 -8.05 9.88 -4.88
CA ASP A 137 -9.26 10.70 -4.73
C ASP A 137 -10.51 9.84 -4.46
N ASN A 138 -10.46 9.04 -3.40
CA ASN A 138 -11.55 8.19 -2.94
C ASN A 138 -11.78 8.40 -1.42
N GLN A 139 -12.52 7.50 -0.78
CA GLN A 139 -12.85 7.57 0.64
C GLN A 139 -12.33 6.34 1.40
N LEU A 140 -11.24 5.72 0.89
CA LEU A 140 -10.68 4.49 1.42
C LEU A 140 -10.17 4.71 2.84
N GLN A 141 -10.64 3.89 3.79
CA GLN A 141 -10.24 3.97 5.21
C GLN A 141 -9.13 2.97 5.55
N GLU A 142 -9.13 1.82 4.88
CA GLU A 142 -8.20 0.73 5.13
C GLU A 142 -7.73 0.10 3.82
N ILE A 143 -6.56 -0.54 3.87
CA ILE A 143 -6.05 -1.39 2.80
C ILE A 143 -6.21 -2.84 3.28
N PRO A 144 -6.83 -3.75 2.51
CA PRO A 144 -6.89 -5.15 2.90
C PRO A 144 -5.50 -5.79 2.87
N ALA A 145 -5.16 -6.60 3.86
CA ALA A 145 -3.89 -7.33 3.94
C ALA A 145 -3.63 -8.20 2.70
N GLU A 146 -4.69 -8.70 2.07
CA GLU A 146 -4.68 -9.46 0.83
C GLU A 146 -4.06 -8.73 -0.36
N LEU A 147 -4.02 -7.39 -0.34
CA LEU A 147 -3.33 -6.63 -1.38
C LEU A 147 -1.83 -6.95 -1.41
N GLY A 148 -1.24 -7.35 -0.27
CA GLY A 148 0.14 -7.84 -0.19
C GLY A 148 0.42 -9.13 -0.97
N LEU A 149 -0.62 -9.85 -1.43
CA LEU A 149 -0.49 -11.05 -2.26
C LEU A 149 -0.38 -10.75 -3.76
N VAL A 150 -0.61 -9.50 -4.17
CA VAL A 150 -0.58 -9.07 -5.58
C VAL A 150 0.87 -8.75 -6.00
N SER A 151 1.69 -9.80 -6.02
CA SER A 151 3.15 -9.72 -6.04
C SER A 151 3.78 -9.05 -7.27
N LYS A 152 3.03 -8.88 -8.36
CA LYS A 152 3.48 -8.18 -9.59
C LYS A 152 3.26 -6.67 -9.56
N LEU A 153 2.67 -6.10 -8.51
CA LEU A 153 2.47 -4.66 -8.41
C LEU A 153 3.80 -3.91 -8.47
N THR A 154 3.87 -2.93 -9.37
CA THR A 154 5.01 -2.05 -9.57
C THR A 154 4.68 -0.60 -9.25
N GLU A 155 3.44 -0.17 -9.49
CA GLU A 155 2.99 1.20 -9.22
C GLU A 155 1.64 1.17 -8.48
N MET A 156 1.59 1.85 -7.34
CA MET A 156 0.39 1.97 -6.52
C MET A 156 0.15 3.42 -6.12
N ASN A 157 -1.04 3.93 -6.42
CA ASN A 157 -1.45 5.29 -6.06
C ASN A 157 -2.75 5.28 -5.24
N LEU A 158 -2.61 5.69 -3.97
CA LEU A 158 -3.63 5.78 -2.93
C LEU A 158 -3.79 7.23 -2.43
N THR A 159 -3.29 8.20 -3.19
CA THR A 159 -3.35 9.64 -2.85
C THR A 159 -4.76 10.11 -2.54
N ARG A 160 -4.93 11.02 -1.57
CA ARG A 160 -6.22 11.65 -1.22
C ARG A 160 -7.28 10.61 -0.89
N ASN A 161 -7.00 9.81 0.14
CA ASN A 161 -7.94 8.90 0.78
C ASN A 161 -8.02 9.24 2.28
N LYS A 162 -8.53 8.32 3.10
CA LYS A 162 -8.70 8.47 4.55
C LYS A 162 -7.93 7.40 5.33
N LEU A 163 -6.81 6.92 4.77
CA LEU A 163 -6.02 5.84 5.37
C LEU A 163 -5.37 6.32 6.67
N SER A 164 -5.57 5.58 7.76
CA SER A 164 -4.90 5.82 9.05
C SER A 164 -3.66 4.95 9.28
N GLU A 165 -3.60 3.80 8.60
CA GLU A 165 -2.53 2.82 8.72
C GLU A 165 -2.27 2.10 7.39
N ILE A 166 -1.16 1.37 7.35
CA ILE A 166 -0.78 0.47 6.25
C ILE A 166 -0.63 -0.92 6.86
N PRO A 167 -1.19 -1.98 6.26
CA PRO A 167 -0.98 -3.34 6.76
C PRO A 167 0.44 -3.81 6.45
N GLN A 168 1.07 -4.51 7.39
CA GLN A 168 2.45 -4.99 7.27
C GLN A 168 2.63 -5.93 6.05
N GLU A 169 1.56 -6.60 5.62
CA GLU A 169 1.54 -7.46 4.45
C GLU A 169 1.90 -6.73 3.15
N LEU A 170 1.73 -5.39 3.05
CA LEU A 170 2.15 -4.66 1.85
C LEU A 170 3.65 -4.72 1.63
N TYR A 171 4.46 -5.00 2.65
CA TYR A 171 5.89 -5.21 2.49
C TYR A 171 6.23 -6.48 1.70
N LYS A 172 5.27 -7.38 1.46
CA LYS A 172 5.42 -8.52 0.55
C LYS A 172 5.45 -8.10 -0.93
N LEU A 173 5.09 -6.86 -1.26
CA LEU A 173 5.13 -6.30 -2.61
C LEU A 173 6.56 -5.95 -3.05
N THR A 174 7.38 -6.99 -3.24
CA THR A 174 8.82 -6.85 -3.52
C THR A 174 9.16 -6.24 -4.89
N HIS A 175 8.20 -6.17 -5.83
CA HIS A 175 8.37 -5.53 -7.14
C HIS A 175 7.92 -4.06 -7.17
N LEU A 176 7.42 -3.52 -6.05
CA LEU A 176 6.90 -2.16 -5.98
C LEU A 176 8.02 -1.14 -6.24
N ARG A 177 7.81 -0.26 -7.20
CA ARG A 177 8.75 0.80 -7.61
C ARG A 177 8.24 2.19 -7.27
N LYS A 178 6.92 2.40 -7.30
CA LYS A 178 6.29 3.68 -6.97
C LYS A 178 5.12 3.49 -6.05
N LEU A 179 5.15 4.20 -4.92
CA LEU A 179 4.08 4.21 -3.94
C LEU A 179 3.72 5.65 -3.58
N SER A 180 2.47 6.02 -3.84
CA SER A 180 1.95 7.32 -3.44
C SER A 180 0.78 7.15 -2.46
N LEU A 181 0.96 7.70 -1.27
CA LEU A 181 0.09 7.69 -0.10
C LEU A 181 -0.20 9.13 0.37
N ALA A 182 0.08 10.12 -0.49
CA ALA A 182 -0.06 11.52 -0.14
C ALA A 182 -1.48 11.88 0.29
N ARG A 183 -1.61 12.83 1.21
CA ARG A 183 -2.89 13.39 1.66
C ARG A 183 -3.82 12.30 2.22
N ASN A 184 -3.30 11.54 3.17
CA ASN A 184 -4.06 10.58 3.99
C ASN A 184 -3.97 11.02 5.46
N SER A 185 -4.21 10.11 6.41
CA SER A 185 -4.14 10.37 7.86
C SER A 185 -3.16 9.42 8.55
N LEU A 186 -2.12 8.97 7.84
CA LEU A 186 -1.12 8.03 8.35
C LEU A 186 -0.33 8.66 9.50
N ARG A 187 -0.22 7.94 10.63
CA ARG A 187 0.57 8.38 11.80
C ARG A 187 1.95 7.77 11.85
N GLU A 188 2.12 6.59 11.28
CA GLU A 188 3.39 5.91 11.15
C GLU A 188 3.39 5.02 9.88
N LEU A 189 4.58 4.59 9.47
CA LEU A 189 4.75 3.48 8.55
C LEU A 189 5.17 2.27 9.41
N PRO A 190 4.52 1.09 9.27
CA PRO A 190 4.84 -0.08 10.08
C PRO A 190 6.27 -0.59 9.85
N GLU A 191 6.79 -1.44 10.74
CA GLU A 191 8.10 -2.06 10.54
C GLU A 191 8.06 -3.12 9.42
N GLY A 192 9.15 -3.22 8.65
CA GLY A 192 9.26 -4.14 7.50
C GLY A 192 9.55 -3.45 6.16
N ILE A 193 9.93 -2.17 6.19
CA ILE A 193 10.21 -1.34 5.01
C ILE A 193 11.19 -1.97 4.01
N LEU A 194 12.10 -2.83 4.47
CA LEU A 194 13.05 -3.59 3.64
C LEU A 194 12.37 -4.51 2.60
N GLY A 195 11.10 -4.88 2.81
CA GLY A 195 10.32 -5.60 1.81
C GLY A 195 10.14 -4.82 0.50
N TRP A 196 10.17 -3.49 0.56
CA TRP A 196 10.12 -2.57 -0.58
C TRP A 196 11.51 -2.25 -1.16
N LYS A 197 12.43 -3.23 -1.19
CA LYS A 197 13.81 -3.07 -1.68
C LYS A 197 13.97 -2.48 -3.09
N ASN A 198 12.94 -2.57 -3.93
CA ASN A 198 12.95 -2.05 -5.31
C ASN A 198 12.25 -0.69 -5.47
N LEU A 199 11.79 -0.11 -4.35
CA LEU A 199 11.05 1.16 -4.35
C LEU A 199 12.00 2.30 -4.75
N LYS A 200 11.56 3.10 -5.72
CA LYS A 200 12.29 4.26 -6.24
C LYS A 200 11.60 5.57 -5.93
N MET A 201 10.27 5.58 -5.83
CA MET A 201 9.51 6.74 -5.40
C MET A 201 8.57 6.40 -4.26
N LEU A 202 8.67 7.18 -3.18
CA LEU A 202 7.73 7.16 -2.07
C LEU A 202 7.17 8.57 -1.84
N ASP A 203 5.85 8.71 -1.90
CA ASP A 203 5.16 9.95 -1.57
C ASP A 203 4.22 9.73 -0.39
N VAL A 204 4.58 10.32 0.75
CA VAL A 204 3.83 10.33 2.01
C VAL A 204 3.48 11.76 2.44
N ALA A 205 3.54 12.73 1.53
CA ALA A 205 3.28 14.13 1.84
C ALA A 205 1.84 14.36 2.32
N GLY A 206 1.62 15.26 3.28
CA GLY A 206 0.30 15.59 3.83
C GLY A 206 -0.29 14.46 4.66
N ASN A 207 0.51 13.85 5.54
CA ASN A 207 0.08 12.88 6.53
C ASN A 207 0.38 13.40 7.96
N HIS A 208 0.39 12.52 8.96
CA HIS A 208 0.68 12.84 10.35
C HIS A 208 1.89 12.05 10.88
N LEU A 209 2.85 11.71 10.01
CA LEU A 209 4.04 10.97 10.38
C LEU A 209 4.90 11.78 11.35
N SER A 210 5.39 11.13 12.40
CA SER A 210 6.36 11.68 13.36
C SER A 210 7.81 11.29 13.02
N MET A 211 8.01 10.11 12.46
CA MET A 211 9.32 9.59 12.04
C MET A 211 9.16 8.48 11.01
N PHE A 212 10.27 8.09 10.40
CA PHE A 212 10.37 6.95 9.49
C PHE A 212 10.75 5.66 10.25
N PRO A 213 10.36 4.47 9.76
CA PRO A 213 10.62 3.19 10.45
C PRO A 213 12.10 2.81 10.43
N VAL A 214 12.44 1.75 11.17
CA VAL A 214 13.82 1.25 11.23
C VAL A 214 14.30 0.86 9.82
N ASP A 215 15.60 1.02 9.57
CA ASP A 215 16.25 0.72 8.28
C ASP A 215 15.74 1.53 7.07
N PHE A 216 14.96 2.60 7.27
CA PHE A 216 14.48 3.43 6.16
C PHE A 216 15.62 3.98 5.28
N HIS A 217 16.76 4.30 5.89
CA HIS A 217 17.96 4.80 5.20
C HIS A 217 18.61 3.77 4.25
N VAL A 218 18.26 2.48 4.36
CA VAL A 218 18.79 1.41 3.51
C VAL A 218 18.08 1.38 2.15
N LEU A 219 16.92 2.03 2.02
CA LEU A 219 16.22 2.09 0.74
C LEU A 219 16.95 2.96 -0.28
N GLU A 220 17.10 2.43 -1.49
CA GLU A 220 17.66 3.17 -2.64
C GLU A 220 16.57 3.99 -3.37
N LEU A 221 15.96 4.93 -2.66
CA LEU A 221 14.96 5.84 -3.22
C LEU A 221 15.62 6.89 -4.13
N GLU A 222 14.96 7.18 -5.25
CA GLU A 222 15.30 8.29 -6.14
C GLU A 222 14.50 9.55 -5.77
N GLU A 223 13.24 9.35 -5.35
CA GLU A 223 12.30 10.41 -5.00
C GLU A 223 11.59 10.12 -3.68
N LEU A 224 11.61 11.10 -2.77
CA LEU A 224 10.90 11.06 -1.50
C LEU A 224 10.14 12.38 -1.29
N TYR A 225 8.83 12.28 -1.13
CA TYR A 225 7.97 13.42 -0.80
C TYR A 225 7.33 13.19 0.56
N PHE A 226 7.54 14.12 1.49
CA PHE A 226 7.08 13.97 2.88
C PHE A 226 6.61 15.29 3.50
N GLU A 227 6.48 16.34 2.70
CA GLU A 227 6.06 17.66 3.16
C GLU A 227 4.68 17.63 3.82
N GLY A 228 4.45 18.47 4.82
CA GLY A 228 3.17 18.50 5.54
C GLY A 228 2.93 17.30 6.46
N ASN A 229 4.00 16.72 7.01
CA ASN A 229 3.98 15.79 8.14
C ASN A 229 4.41 16.48 9.45
N ASN A 230 4.20 15.81 10.59
CA ASN A 230 4.54 16.31 11.92
C ASN A 230 5.85 15.68 12.43
N LEU A 231 6.89 15.71 11.60
CA LEU A 231 8.16 15.04 11.91
C LEU A 231 8.81 15.62 13.18
N VAL A 232 9.37 14.74 14.00
CA VAL A 232 10.14 15.12 15.20
C VAL A 232 11.28 16.06 14.79
N ARG A 233 11.38 17.17 15.51
CA ARG A 233 12.44 18.18 15.29
C ARG A 233 13.62 17.90 16.19
N PHE A 234 14.81 18.23 15.70
CA PHE A 234 16.01 18.15 16.50
C PHE A 234 16.10 19.36 17.44
N GLU A 235 15.69 19.18 18.68
CA GLU A 235 15.82 20.16 19.76
C GLU A 235 16.45 19.46 20.97
N LEU A 236 17.61 19.94 21.42
CA LEU A 236 18.35 19.34 22.53
C LEU A 236 17.69 19.73 23.86
N LEU A 237 17.22 18.74 24.60
CA LEU A 237 16.70 18.88 25.95
C LEU A 237 17.53 18.01 26.89
N THR A 238 17.97 18.59 28.01
CA THR A 238 18.62 17.84 29.08
C THR A 238 17.54 17.23 29.98
N SER A 239 17.57 15.91 30.12
CA SER A 239 16.71 15.17 31.05
C SER A 239 17.59 14.21 31.85
N ALA A 240 17.49 14.26 33.19
CA ALA A 240 18.08 13.26 34.06
C ALA A 240 17.07 12.11 34.20
N GLN A 241 17.36 10.97 33.59
CA GLN A 241 16.57 9.74 33.75
C GLN A 241 17.34 8.80 34.69
N GLU A 242 16.67 8.29 35.71
CA GLU A 242 17.22 7.29 36.63
C GLU A 242 17.41 5.94 35.92
N GLU A 243 18.32 5.10 36.42
CA GLU A 243 18.47 3.74 35.91
C GLU A 243 17.18 2.94 36.15
N GLU A 244 16.59 2.45 35.08
CA GLU A 244 15.37 1.66 35.17
C GLU A 244 15.67 0.23 35.61
N VAL A 245 14.86 -0.24 36.56
CA VAL A 245 14.77 -1.66 36.94
C VAL A 245 13.83 -2.38 35.96
N LEU A 246 14.41 -3.18 35.05
CA LEU A 246 13.65 -4.04 34.14
C LEU A 246 12.76 -5.01 34.94
N SER A 247 11.51 -5.19 34.51
CA SER A 247 10.61 -6.19 35.13
C SER A 247 11.14 -7.62 34.98
N LEU A 248 10.76 -8.51 35.90
CA LEU A 248 11.07 -9.96 35.78
C LEU A 248 10.55 -10.54 34.47
N LYS A 249 9.39 -10.05 33.99
CA LYS A 249 8.80 -10.44 32.71
C LYS A 249 9.74 -10.14 31.54
N GLU A 250 10.35 -8.95 31.51
CA GLU A 250 11.28 -8.56 30.45
C GLU A 250 12.60 -9.35 30.52
N HIS A 251 13.10 -9.63 31.72
CA HIS A 251 14.26 -10.51 31.90
C HIS A 251 14.00 -11.93 31.38
N ALA A 252 12.87 -12.52 31.74
CA ALA A 252 12.46 -13.84 31.28
C ALA A 252 12.28 -13.87 29.75
N ALA A 253 11.63 -12.84 29.20
CA ALA A 253 11.46 -12.62 27.77
C ALA A 253 12.80 -12.60 27.01
N ARG A 254 13.77 -11.82 27.47
CA ARG A 254 15.13 -11.75 26.87
C ARG A 254 15.86 -13.08 26.95
N PHE A 255 15.78 -13.78 28.09
CA PHE A 255 16.37 -15.10 28.24
C PHE A 255 15.79 -16.10 27.25
N ILE A 256 14.45 -16.20 27.16
CA ILE A 256 13.76 -17.11 26.23
C ILE A 256 14.10 -16.76 24.77
N LEU A 257 14.13 -15.47 24.41
CA LEU A 257 14.54 -15.01 23.09
C LEU A 257 15.96 -15.45 22.72
N LYS A 258 16.90 -15.30 23.65
CA LYS A 258 18.30 -15.69 23.45
C LYS A 258 18.43 -17.20 23.27
N GLU A 259 17.76 -17.99 24.10
CA GLU A 259 17.70 -19.45 23.97
C GLU A 259 17.04 -19.88 22.65
N HIS A 260 15.97 -19.19 22.21
CA HIS A 260 15.30 -19.45 20.95
C HIS A 260 16.19 -19.17 19.73
N LEU A 261 16.86 -18.01 19.69
CA LEU A 261 17.80 -17.67 18.61
C LEU A 261 19.00 -18.63 18.56
N ASN A 262 19.41 -19.16 19.71
CA ASN A 262 20.47 -20.16 19.82
C ASN A 262 20.00 -21.60 19.52
N LYS A 263 18.73 -21.81 19.16
CA LYS A 263 18.12 -23.13 18.90
C LYS A 263 18.24 -24.10 20.09
N SER A 264 18.17 -23.58 21.31
CA SER A 264 18.24 -24.36 22.55
C SER A 264 17.00 -25.25 22.76
N PRO A 265 17.13 -26.46 23.34
CA PRO A 265 15.99 -27.32 23.68
C PRO A 265 14.96 -26.68 24.62
N VAL A 266 15.39 -25.66 25.38
CA VAL A 266 14.53 -24.90 26.31
C VAL A 266 13.44 -24.14 25.55
N ALA A 267 13.77 -23.54 24.41
CA ALA A 267 12.81 -22.81 23.58
C ALA A 267 11.75 -23.74 22.96
N SER A 268 12.15 -24.94 22.54
CA SER A 268 11.24 -25.96 22.02
C SER A 268 10.26 -26.45 23.08
N ARG A 269 10.70 -26.59 24.34
CA ARG A 269 9.83 -26.95 25.48
C ARG A 269 8.91 -25.80 25.90
N ALA A 270 9.38 -24.56 25.84
CA ALA A 270 8.56 -23.39 26.13
C ALA A 270 7.42 -23.23 25.10
N SER A 271 7.68 -23.54 23.83
CA SER A 271 6.69 -23.49 22.74
C SER A 271 5.56 -24.51 22.90
N LEU A 272 5.84 -25.66 23.54
CA LEU A 272 4.83 -26.66 23.90
C LEU A 272 3.91 -26.23 25.05
N LEU A 273 4.38 -25.32 25.92
CA LEU A 273 3.66 -24.89 27.12
C LEU A 273 2.93 -23.54 26.92
N LEU A 274 3.35 -22.76 25.93
CA LEU A 274 2.85 -21.42 25.64
C LEU A 274 2.58 -21.31 24.13
N PRO A 275 1.35 -21.60 23.66
CA PRO A 275 1.05 -21.63 22.23
C PRO A 275 1.23 -20.27 21.53
N ASP A 276 1.14 -19.16 22.28
CA ASP A 276 1.34 -17.81 21.75
C ASP A 276 2.81 -17.36 21.74
N ILE A 277 3.73 -18.16 22.30
CA ILE A 277 5.12 -17.73 22.48
C ILE A 277 5.80 -17.48 21.14
N GLU A 278 5.54 -18.29 20.11
CA GLU A 278 6.11 -18.09 18.78
C GLU A 278 5.63 -16.79 18.16
N THR A 279 4.35 -16.47 18.31
CA THR A 279 3.77 -15.20 17.84
C THR A 279 4.37 -14.01 18.58
N MET A 280 4.56 -14.11 19.90
CA MET A 280 5.20 -13.06 20.68
C MET A 280 6.67 -12.88 20.30
N LEU A 281 7.42 -13.98 20.22
CA LEU A 281 8.81 -14.00 19.83
C LEU A 281 8.97 -13.45 18.41
N SER A 282 8.05 -13.69 17.47
CA SER A 282 8.15 -13.16 16.10
C SER A 282 8.21 -11.62 16.00
N ARG A 283 7.86 -10.90 17.08
CA ARG A 283 7.83 -9.44 17.17
C ARG A 283 9.02 -8.83 17.93
N PHE A 284 10.09 -9.60 18.16
CA PHE A 284 11.26 -9.09 18.89
C PHE A 284 11.98 -7.97 18.10
N GLY A 285 12.48 -6.97 18.83
CA GLY A 285 13.42 -5.97 18.32
C GLY A 285 14.87 -6.36 18.62
N ARG A 286 15.83 -5.80 17.88
CA ARG A 286 17.26 -5.90 18.22
C ARG A 286 17.77 -4.53 18.63
N CYS A 287 18.54 -4.47 19.72
CA CYS A 287 19.12 -3.22 20.15
C CYS A 287 20.21 -2.76 19.18
N ALA A 288 20.15 -1.51 18.74
CA ALA A 288 21.16 -0.91 17.85
C ALA A 288 22.56 -0.78 18.48
N ILE A 289 22.70 -0.94 19.81
CA ILE A 289 23.96 -0.77 20.54
C ILE A 289 24.57 -2.10 21.00
N CYS A 290 23.79 -2.95 21.69
CA CYS A 290 24.30 -4.22 22.21
C CYS A 290 23.95 -5.43 21.33
N PHE A 291 23.13 -5.24 20.28
CA PHE A 291 22.66 -6.27 19.36
C PHE A 291 21.83 -7.40 19.99
N GLU A 292 21.59 -7.36 21.30
CA GLU A 292 20.74 -8.32 22.00
C GLU A 292 19.25 -8.11 21.63
N PRO A 293 18.47 -9.20 21.54
CA PRO A 293 17.04 -9.13 21.26
C PRO A 293 16.27 -8.65 22.50
N PHE A 294 15.15 -7.98 22.27
CA PHE A 294 14.24 -7.54 23.33
C PHE A 294 12.79 -7.58 22.85
N LEU A 295 11.85 -7.69 23.79
CA LEU A 295 10.42 -7.90 23.49
C LEU A 295 9.62 -6.60 23.64
N THR A 296 9.92 -5.79 24.66
CA THR A 296 9.25 -4.50 24.87
C THR A 296 10.19 -3.32 24.59
N THR A 297 9.76 -2.40 23.73
CA THR A 297 10.44 -1.12 23.49
C THR A 297 10.35 -0.27 24.75
N TRP A 298 11.50 0.22 25.24
CA TRP A 298 11.49 1.12 26.41
C TRP A 298 12.10 2.50 26.16
N VAL A 299 12.82 2.69 25.05
CA VAL A 299 13.25 4.03 24.62
C VAL A 299 12.94 4.19 23.14
N GLU A 300 11.92 5.00 22.82
CA GLU A 300 11.70 5.44 21.45
C GLU A 300 12.81 6.43 21.09
N CYS A 301 13.77 5.95 20.31
CA CYS A 301 14.91 6.72 19.86
C CYS A 301 14.77 7.07 18.40
N VAL A 302 15.41 8.17 18.01
CA VAL A 302 15.55 8.59 16.63
C VAL A 302 17.01 8.84 16.30
N GLN A 303 17.37 8.57 15.06
CA GLN A 303 18.57 9.05 14.41
C GLN A 303 18.14 10.03 13.33
N PHE A 304 18.79 11.18 13.26
CA PHE A 304 18.60 12.11 12.15
C PHE A 304 19.56 11.74 11.03
N ILE A 305 19.03 11.26 9.92
CA ILE A 305 19.80 10.97 8.70
C ILE A 305 19.69 12.15 7.74
N ASN A 306 20.72 12.39 6.95
CA ASN A 306 20.70 13.36 5.87
C ASN A 306 20.35 12.69 4.54
N LEU A 307 19.23 13.07 3.93
CA LEU A 307 18.74 12.45 2.69
C LEU A 307 19.77 12.47 1.55
N ARG A 308 20.58 13.53 1.44
CA ARG A 308 21.60 13.64 0.39
C ARG A 308 22.83 12.79 0.69
N LYS A 309 23.38 12.88 1.89
CA LYS A 309 24.62 12.19 2.25
C LYS A 309 24.41 10.69 2.44
N ASP A 310 23.31 10.31 3.09
CA ASP A 310 23.09 8.94 3.55
C ASP A 310 22.27 8.11 2.55
N MET A 311 21.43 8.76 1.72
CA MET A 311 20.56 8.06 0.75
C MET A 311 20.77 8.51 -0.71
N GLY A 312 21.61 9.50 -0.99
CA GLY A 312 21.85 9.99 -2.36
C GLY A 312 20.68 10.77 -2.99
N ILE A 313 19.67 11.15 -2.21
CA ILE A 313 18.50 11.89 -2.69
C ILE A 313 18.87 13.38 -2.86
N LYS A 314 18.34 14.05 -3.88
CA LYS A 314 18.69 15.47 -4.17
C LYS A 314 18.39 16.42 -3.01
N ASN A 315 17.33 16.14 -2.24
CA ASN A 315 16.95 16.88 -1.04
C ASN A 315 18.01 16.70 0.07
N SER A 316 18.47 17.79 0.68
CA SER A 316 19.47 17.77 1.75
C SER A 316 18.89 17.87 3.17
N GLN A 317 17.57 17.80 3.33
CA GLN A 317 16.91 17.81 4.64
C GLN A 317 17.32 16.59 5.48
N ASN A 318 17.35 16.79 6.80
CA ASN A 318 17.49 15.69 7.74
C ASN A 318 16.10 15.15 8.08
N ILE A 319 15.96 13.82 8.16
CA ILE A 319 14.73 13.17 8.58
C ILE A 319 14.96 12.30 9.82
N PRO A 320 13.99 12.24 10.76
CA PRO A 320 14.07 11.35 11.90
C PRO A 320 13.71 9.92 11.48
N VAL A 321 14.64 9.00 11.71
CA VAL A 321 14.46 7.55 11.51
C VAL A 321 14.45 6.88 12.86
N ARG A 322 13.47 6.00 13.10
CA ARG A 322 13.31 5.24 14.33
C ARG A 322 14.51 4.35 14.58
N VAL A 323 14.95 4.30 15.83
CA VAL A 323 16.02 3.43 16.33
C VAL A 323 15.51 2.68 17.55
N LEU A 324 15.84 1.39 17.60
CA LEU A 324 15.42 0.48 18.65
C LEU A 324 16.54 0.28 19.67
N LEU A 325 16.33 0.75 20.90
CA LEU A 325 17.24 0.52 22.04
C LEU A 325 16.53 -0.28 23.13
N CYS A 326 17.27 -1.19 23.78
CA CYS A 326 16.71 -2.09 24.78
C CYS A 326 16.73 -1.52 26.21
N SER A 327 17.45 -0.44 26.49
CA SER A 327 17.55 0.16 27.84
C SER A 327 18.19 1.55 27.81
N TYR A 328 18.00 2.30 28.90
CA TYR A 328 18.75 3.55 29.13
C TYR A 328 20.24 3.30 29.32
N SER A 329 20.65 2.15 29.85
CA SER A 329 22.07 1.78 29.88
C SER A 329 22.67 1.74 28.47
N CYS A 330 21.93 1.21 27.47
CA CYS A 330 22.39 1.27 26.08
C CYS A 330 22.34 2.68 25.50
N PHE A 331 21.35 3.50 25.87
CA PHE A 331 21.22 4.90 25.44
C PHE A 331 22.27 5.84 26.07
N ASN A 332 22.76 5.52 27.26
CA ASN A 332 23.76 6.32 27.97
C ASN A 332 25.20 5.92 27.60
N LYS A 333 25.38 4.89 26.76
CA LYS A 333 26.71 4.53 26.26
C LYS A 333 27.25 5.64 25.36
N SER A 334 28.49 6.05 25.61
CA SER A 334 29.16 7.03 24.77
C SER A 334 29.39 6.50 23.35
N GLY A 335 29.40 7.41 22.38
CA GLY A 335 29.85 7.12 21.02
C GLY A 335 28.76 6.86 19.98
N HIS A 336 27.47 6.93 20.33
CA HIS A 336 26.36 6.86 19.38
C HIS A 336 25.66 8.20 19.15
N SER A 337 24.97 8.34 18.02
CA SER A 337 24.23 9.53 17.60
C SER A 337 22.70 9.37 17.68
N TYR A 338 22.23 8.58 18.64
CA TYR A 338 20.80 8.37 18.91
C TYR A 338 20.27 9.35 19.95
N TYR A 339 19.04 9.82 19.73
CA TYR A 339 18.37 10.79 20.59
C TYR A 339 17.02 10.22 21.02
N SER A 340 16.64 10.42 22.28
CA SER A 340 15.31 10.05 22.77
C SER A 340 14.26 11.05 22.31
N VAL A 341 13.03 10.59 22.07
CA VAL A 341 11.91 11.47 21.69
C VAL A 341 11.21 11.99 22.94
N ALA A 342 11.26 13.30 23.17
CA ALA A 342 10.50 13.96 24.24
C ALA A 342 9.19 14.56 23.70
N LYS A 343 8.08 14.35 24.40
CA LYS A 343 6.83 15.08 24.11
C LYS A 343 6.90 16.45 24.79
N VAL A 344 7.04 17.51 23.99
CA VAL A 344 6.87 18.88 24.49
C VAL A 344 5.39 19.06 24.84
N LYS A 345 5.06 19.17 26.14
CA LYS A 345 3.72 19.60 26.55
C LYS A 345 3.53 21.05 26.06
N PRO A 346 2.38 21.38 25.44
CA PRO A 346 2.13 22.72 24.92
C PRO A 346 2.11 23.79 26.00
#